data_AF-A0A0S9LWV4-F1
#
_entry.id   AF-A0A0S9LWV4-F1
#
_cell.length_a   1.000
_cell.length_b   1.000
_cell.length_c   1.000
_cell.angle_alpha   90.00
_cell.angle_beta   90.00
_cell.angle_gamma   90.00
#
_symmetry.space_group_name_H-M   'P 1'
#
loop_
_entity.id
_entity.type
_entity.pdbx_description
1 polymer ?
#
loop_
_entity_poly.entity_id
_entity_poly.type
_entity_poly.pdbx_seq_one_letter_code
_entity_poly.pdbx_strand_id
1 'polypeptide(L)'
;MLDGDGRMTPGEVSMAFAQLAKWKVTISVPHRYAVASLTDALANRARTSVSERIDAFRDHPPFATLSQALWSPHRSLRSLTLQMSKLLQAMLHPQSDDDSIAAVLGTWYGRVRLLHPFPDAPLKPVCFAVLHALSQEPPAKSSRLVGILRRAVIAMAGEARAMDVERQLATEIGTLTAEIGHHVPAVAASLFGRLCIAMPQGTVDGDLFLNGYAVRAGQLQNPQSSAAG
;
A
#
# COMPACT_ATOMS: atom_id res chain seq x y z
N MET A 1 -14.49 24.79 14.69
CA MET A 1 -15.42 24.94 15.82
C MET A 1 -15.03 23.83 16.77
N LEU A 2 -14.45 24.17 17.93
CA LEU A 2 -13.88 23.21 18.88
C LEU A 2 -14.94 22.17 19.30
N ASP A 3 -14.51 20.95 19.60
CA ASP A 3 -15.38 19.95 20.22
C ASP A 3 -15.92 20.47 21.56
N GLY A 4 -17.01 19.88 22.08
CA GLY A 4 -17.69 20.30 23.32
C GLY A 4 -16.79 20.42 24.57
N ASP A 5 -15.55 19.92 24.52
CA ASP A 5 -14.51 20.00 25.54
C ASP A 5 -13.38 21.01 25.23
N GLY A 6 -13.53 21.88 24.23
CA GLY A 6 -12.53 22.89 23.86
C GLY A 6 -11.27 22.34 23.17
N ARG A 7 -11.32 21.10 22.66
CA ARG A 7 -10.21 20.44 21.93
C ARG A 7 -10.44 20.52 20.43
N MET A 8 -9.34 20.58 19.66
CA MET A 8 -9.40 20.51 18.20
C MET A 8 -9.81 19.11 17.73
N THR A 9 -10.72 19.04 16.76
CA THR A 9 -11.09 17.79 16.10
C THR A 9 -9.89 17.16 15.37
N PRO A 10 -9.90 15.85 15.08
CA PRO A 10 -8.85 15.24 14.25
C PRO A 10 -8.66 15.91 12.88
N GLY A 11 -9.73 16.43 12.27
CA GLY A 11 -9.66 17.19 11.02
C GLY A 11 -9.00 18.55 11.19
N GLU A 12 -9.34 19.29 12.25
CA GLU A 12 -8.71 20.57 12.58
C GLU A 12 -7.22 20.41 12.91
N VAL A 13 -6.85 19.38 13.67
CA VAL A 13 -5.43 19.05 13.94
C VAL A 13 -4.70 18.71 12.65
N SER A 14 -5.36 18.01 11.73
CA SER A 14 -4.81 17.68 10.43
C SER A 14 -4.52 18.92 9.58
N MET A 15 -5.47 19.86 9.51
CA MET A 15 -5.28 21.14 8.84
C MET A 15 -4.14 21.97 9.48
N ALA A 16 -4.04 21.97 10.81
CA ALA A 16 -2.95 22.63 11.51
C ALA A 16 -1.59 21.99 11.16
N PHE A 17 -1.49 20.66 11.10
CA PHE A 17 -0.28 19.99 10.64
C PHE A 17 0.04 20.29 9.18
N ALA A 18 -0.96 20.36 8.30
CA ALA A 18 -0.74 20.76 6.91
C ALA A 18 -0.13 22.17 6.84
N GLN A 19 -0.64 23.11 7.64
CA GLN A 19 -0.10 24.47 7.71
C GLN A 19 1.34 24.50 8.22
N LEU A 20 1.66 23.75 9.28
CA LEU A 20 3.02 23.63 9.80
C LEU A 20 3.99 22.97 8.79
N ALA A 21 3.52 21.98 8.04
CA ALA A 21 4.26 21.36 6.96
C ALA A 21 4.60 22.35 5.84
N LYS A 22 3.67 23.27 5.48
CA LYS A 22 3.95 24.34 4.52
C LYS A 22 5.09 25.26 4.96
N TRP A 23 5.22 25.49 6.26
CA TRP A 23 6.30 26.28 6.84
C TRP A 23 7.63 25.52 6.94
N LYS A 24 7.73 24.33 6.32
CA LYS A 24 8.91 23.44 6.34
C LYS A 24 9.36 23.06 7.75
N VAL A 25 8.45 23.09 8.73
CA VAL A 25 8.73 22.62 10.08
C VAL A 25 8.74 21.09 10.07
N THR A 26 9.79 20.48 10.64
CA THR A 26 9.85 19.04 10.83
C THR A 26 8.81 18.61 11.87
N ILE A 27 7.66 18.14 11.39
CA ILE A 27 6.58 17.65 12.24
C ILE A 27 6.47 16.12 12.17
N SER A 28 6.26 15.49 13.33
CA SER A 28 5.83 14.09 13.40
C SER A 28 4.30 14.08 13.38
N VAL A 29 3.70 13.62 12.29
CA VAL A 29 2.24 13.54 12.14
C VAL A 29 1.79 12.11 12.42
N PRO A 30 1.06 11.86 13.53
CA PRO A 30 0.44 10.56 13.77
C PRO A 30 -0.49 10.14 12.63
N HIS A 31 -0.48 8.86 12.25
CA HIS A 31 -1.23 8.34 11.09
C HIS A 31 -2.73 8.67 11.15
N ARG A 32 -3.33 8.71 12.35
CA ARG A 32 -4.75 9.10 12.53
C ARG A 32 -5.09 10.47 11.96
N TYR A 33 -4.15 11.43 11.97
CA TYR A 33 -4.37 12.77 11.41
C TYR A 33 -4.15 12.82 9.90
N ALA A 34 -3.32 11.93 9.35
CA ALA A 34 -3.25 11.72 7.91
C ALA A 34 -4.56 11.13 7.38
N VAL A 35 -5.13 10.16 8.10
CA VAL A 35 -6.47 9.61 7.80
C VAL A 35 -7.55 10.70 7.94
N ALA A 36 -7.51 11.50 9.01
CA ALA A 36 -8.47 12.59 9.19
C ALA A 36 -8.39 13.66 8.10
N SER A 37 -7.21 13.89 7.49
CA SER A 37 -7.05 14.83 6.37
C SER A 37 -7.83 14.44 5.12
N LEU A 38 -8.26 13.18 5.05
CA LEU A 38 -9.00 12.61 3.93
C LEU A 38 -10.51 12.74 4.11
N THR A 39 -11.02 13.09 5.29
CA THR A 39 -12.46 13.02 5.65
C THR A 39 -13.36 13.67 4.58
N ASP A 40 -13.03 14.87 4.11
CA ASP A 40 -13.81 15.57 3.08
C ASP A 40 -13.59 15.01 1.66
N ALA A 41 -12.38 14.51 1.37
CA ALA A 41 -12.07 13.88 0.08
C ALA A 41 -12.72 12.49 -0.07
N LEU A 42 -12.94 11.79 1.05
CA LEU A 42 -13.62 10.49 1.15
C LEU A 42 -15.14 10.62 1.10
N ALA A 43 -15.69 11.69 1.68
CA ALA A 43 -17.13 11.92 1.78
C ALA A 43 -17.78 12.25 0.43
N ASN A 44 -17.01 12.65 -0.57
CA ASN A 44 -17.51 12.95 -1.91
C ASN A 44 -17.86 11.66 -2.68
N ARG A 45 -19.06 11.12 -2.40
CA ARG A 45 -19.63 9.89 -2.99
C ARG A 45 -19.86 9.97 -4.51
N ALA A 46 -19.67 11.12 -5.14
CA ALA A 46 -19.80 11.27 -6.59
C ALA A 46 -18.65 10.61 -7.37
N ARG A 47 -17.56 10.22 -6.70
CA ARG A 47 -16.39 9.60 -7.34
C ARG A 47 -16.50 8.08 -7.27
N THR A 48 -16.59 7.46 -8.44
CA THR A 48 -17.00 6.07 -8.60
C THR A 48 -15.81 5.12 -8.76
N SER A 49 -14.63 5.62 -9.16
CA SER A 49 -13.43 4.80 -9.36
C SER A 49 -12.26 5.17 -8.44
N VAL A 50 -11.36 4.21 -8.23
CA VAL A 50 -10.10 4.44 -7.49
C VAL A 50 -9.22 5.48 -8.19
N SER A 51 -9.22 5.52 -9.52
CA SER A 51 -8.46 6.51 -10.29
C SER A 51 -8.96 7.93 -10.03
N GLU A 52 -10.27 8.15 -10.10
CA GLU A 52 -10.90 9.46 -9.78
C GLU A 52 -10.58 9.90 -8.35
N ARG A 53 -10.51 8.95 -7.41
CA ARG A 53 -10.14 9.22 -6.02
C ARG A 53 -8.65 9.58 -5.87
N ILE A 54 -7.75 8.96 -6.64
CA ILE A 54 -6.32 9.34 -6.66
C ILE A 54 -6.17 10.77 -7.15
N ASP A 55 -6.83 11.13 -8.26
CA ASP A 55 -6.80 12.48 -8.80
C ASP A 55 -7.35 13.49 -7.80
N ALA A 56 -8.47 13.16 -7.17
CA ALA A 56 -9.05 13.96 -6.11
C ALA A 56 -8.13 14.20 -4.91
N PHE A 57 -7.41 13.18 -4.46
CA PHE A 57 -6.48 13.31 -3.34
C PHE A 57 -5.30 14.20 -3.71
N ARG A 58 -4.81 14.11 -4.95
CA ARG A 58 -3.79 15.03 -5.47
C ARG A 58 -4.27 16.48 -5.44
N ASP A 59 -5.53 16.71 -5.78
CA ASP A 59 -6.11 18.05 -5.86
C ASP A 59 -6.64 18.57 -4.51
N HIS A 60 -6.66 17.74 -3.46
CA HIS A 60 -7.11 18.10 -2.12
C HIS A 60 -5.98 18.74 -1.28
N PRO A 61 -5.96 20.07 -1.05
CA PRO A 61 -4.78 20.76 -0.54
C PRO A 61 -4.28 20.28 0.84
N PRO A 62 -5.14 19.99 1.84
CA PRO A 62 -4.69 19.46 3.13
C PRO A 62 -3.95 18.13 2.99
N PHE A 63 -4.50 17.20 2.21
CA PHE A 63 -3.87 15.89 2.00
C PHE A 63 -2.63 15.98 1.13
N ALA A 64 -2.67 16.74 0.03
CA ALA A 64 -1.50 16.95 -0.84
C ALA A 64 -0.32 17.54 -0.05
N THR A 65 -0.57 18.48 0.85
CA THR A 65 0.46 19.07 1.71
C THR A 65 1.01 18.07 2.73
N LEU A 66 0.13 17.34 3.42
CA LEU A 66 0.54 16.36 4.43
C LEU A 66 1.28 15.17 3.82
N SER A 67 0.77 14.63 2.72
CA SER A 67 1.42 13.55 1.97
C SER A 67 2.80 13.97 1.47
N GLN A 68 2.98 15.23 1.06
CA GLN A 68 4.30 15.77 0.71
C GLN A 68 5.28 15.74 1.87
N ALA A 69 4.85 16.13 3.07
CA ALA A 69 5.69 16.14 4.26
C ALA A 69 5.97 14.72 4.79
N LEU A 70 4.97 13.83 4.74
CA LEU A 70 5.08 12.44 5.17
C LEU A 70 6.00 11.65 4.24
N TRP A 71 5.82 11.81 2.94
CA TRP A 71 6.53 11.05 1.90
C TRP A 71 7.57 11.93 1.20
N SER A 72 8.52 12.40 2.00
CA SER A 72 9.57 13.33 1.58
C SER A 72 10.77 12.61 0.94
N PRO A 73 11.47 13.23 -0.04
CA PRO A 73 12.68 12.69 -0.68
C PRO A 73 13.81 12.31 0.29
N HIS A 74 13.86 12.90 1.47
CA HIS A 74 14.94 12.63 2.45
C HIS A 74 14.73 11.32 3.24
N ARG A 75 13.58 10.65 3.09
CA ARG A 75 13.30 9.38 3.78
C ARG A 75 13.77 8.20 2.93
N SER A 76 14.32 7.18 3.59
CA SER A 76 14.64 5.93 2.91
C SER A 76 13.38 5.18 2.48
N LEU A 77 13.49 4.40 1.41
CA LEU A 77 12.41 3.51 0.93
C LEU A 77 11.85 2.64 2.05
N ARG A 78 12.72 2.03 2.86
CA ARG A 78 12.32 1.23 4.03
C ARG A 78 11.44 2.03 4.99
N SER A 79 11.80 3.28 5.28
CA SER A 79 11.00 4.14 6.16
C SER A 79 9.63 4.44 5.55
N LEU A 80 9.59 4.79 4.26
CA LEU A 80 8.35 5.08 3.52
C LEU A 80 7.41 3.86 3.48
N THR A 81 7.95 2.68 3.23
CA THR A 81 7.17 1.43 3.20
C THR A 81 6.62 1.07 4.58
N LEU A 82 7.40 1.21 5.64
CA LEU A 82 6.93 0.95 7.01
C LEU A 82 5.83 1.94 7.43
N GLN A 83 5.95 3.21 7.04
CA GLN A 83 4.90 4.21 7.27
C GLN A 83 3.61 3.87 6.54
N MET A 84 3.71 3.49 5.25
CA MET A 84 2.52 3.09 4.49
C MET A 84 1.86 1.85 5.09
N SER A 85 2.65 0.85 5.50
CA SER A 85 2.13 -0.34 6.18
C SER A 85 1.34 0.02 7.44
N LYS A 86 1.85 0.92 8.29
CA LYS A 86 1.14 1.40 9.49
C LYS A 86 -0.12 2.20 9.15
N LEU A 87 -0.07 3.00 8.08
CA LEU A 87 -1.23 3.74 7.60
C LEU A 87 -2.33 2.79 7.08
N LEU A 88 -1.96 1.75 6.33
CA LEU A 88 -2.91 0.70 5.91
C LEU A 88 -3.58 0.05 7.12
N GLN A 89 -2.81 -0.37 8.13
CA GLN A 89 -3.35 -0.94 9.37
C GLN A 89 -4.39 -0.01 10.03
N ALA A 90 -4.05 1.27 10.16
CA ALA A 90 -4.94 2.27 10.73
C ALA A 90 -6.23 2.49 9.91
N MET A 91 -6.20 2.27 8.59
CA MET A 91 -7.35 2.46 7.71
C MET A 91 -8.24 1.21 7.59
N LEU A 92 -7.80 0.02 8.02
CA LEU A 92 -8.55 -1.24 7.92
C LEU A 92 -9.67 -1.40 8.97
N HIS A 93 -10.41 -0.33 9.23
CA HIS A 93 -11.63 -0.37 10.03
C HIS A 93 -12.78 -1.03 9.22
N PRO A 94 -13.69 -1.82 9.82
CA PRO A 94 -14.77 -2.50 9.09
C PRO A 94 -15.65 -1.59 8.23
N GLN A 95 -15.78 -0.32 8.62
CA GLN A 95 -16.61 0.67 7.93
C GLN A 95 -15.83 1.53 6.91
N SER A 96 -14.51 1.36 6.81
CA SER A 96 -13.72 2.09 5.83
C SER A 96 -14.00 1.60 4.41
N ASP A 97 -14.07 2.52 3.47
CA ASP A 97 -14.22 2.25 2.04
C ASP A 97 -12.90 1.75 1.43
N ASP A 98 -12.92 0.56 0.83
CA ASP A 98 -11.73 -0.08 0.27
C ASP A 98 -11.14 0.67 -0.92
N ASP A 99 -11.97 1.32 -1.73
CA ASP A 99 -11.52 2.08 -2.89
C ASP A 99 -10.74 3.33 -2.48
N SER A 100 -11.16 3.94 -1.38
CA SER A 100 -10.43 5.01 -0.74
C SER A 100 -9.07 4.57 -0.19
N ILE A 101 -9.01 3.42 0.49
CA ILE A 101 -7.74 2.86 0.97
C ILE A 101 -6.81 2.57 -0.23
N ALA A 102 -7.36 2.00 -1.30
CA ALA A 102 -6.64 1.74 -2.53
C ALA A 102 -6.12 3.03 -3.18
N ALA A 103 -6.91 4.11 -3.17
CA ALA A 103 -6.49 5.41 -3.69
C ALA A 103 -5.38 6.05 -2.85
N VAL A 104 -5.40 5.91 -1.52
CA VAL A 104 -4.28 6.36 -0.66
C VAL A 104 -3.02 5.58 -0.98
N LEU A 105 -3.13 4.25 -1.10
CA LEU A 105 -2.02 3.37 -1.46
C LEU A 105 -1.44 3.72 -2.84
N GLY A 106 -2.32 3.99 -3.82
CA GLY A 106 -1.92 4.39 -5.16
C GLY A 106 -1.24 5.75 -5.19
N THR A 107 -1.75 6.72 -4.43
CA THR A 107 -1.13 8.05 -4.31
C THR A 107 0.26 7.97 -3.67
N TRP A 108 0.40 7.17 -2.60
CA TRP A 108 1.70 6.90 -1.98
C TRP A 108 2.68 6.28 -2.97
N TYR A 109 2.26 5.22 -3.67
CA TYR A 109 3.15 4.50 -4.57
C TYR A 109 3.57 5.34 -5.79
N GLY A 110 2.63 6.10 -6.38
CA GLY A 110 2.95 7.06 -7.44
C GLY A 110 4.05 8.03 -7.01
N ARG A 111 4.01 8.51 -5.76
CA ARG A 111 5.05 9.37 -5.21
C ARG A 111 6.36 8.63 -4.94
N VAL A 112 6.31 7.44 -4.36
CA VAL A 112 7.52 6.63 -4.08
C VAL A 112 8.28 6.32 -5.37
N ARG A 113 7.59 6.00 -6.47
CA ARG A 113 8.22 5.76 -7.77
C ARG A 113 8.96 6.96 -8.34
N LEU A 114 8.48 8.17 -8.06
CA LEU A 114 9.15 9.41 -8.48
C LEU A 114 10.42 9.67 -7.67
N LEU A 115 10.42 9.31 -6.38
CA LEU A 115 11.55 9.49 -5.48
C LEU A 115 12.61 8.38 -5.63
N HIS A 116 12.15 7.17 -5.90
CA HIS A 116 12.95 5.96 -6.03
C HIS A 116 12.45 5.18 -7.26
N PRO A 117 13.08 5.31 -8.44
CA PRO A 117 12.68 4.56 -9.62
C PRO A 117 13.05 3.07 -9.48
N PHE A 118 12.12 2.19 -9.89
CA PHE A 118 12.30 0.73 -9.88
C PHE A 118 11.99 0.16 -11.27
N PRO A 119 12.94 0.23 -12.23
CA PRO A 119 12.70 -0.23 -13.59
C PRO A 119 12.47 -1.74 -13.67
N ASP A 120 13.22 -2.53 -12.89
CA ASP A 120 13.21 -3.99 -12.99
C ASP A 120 12.17 -4.68 -12.10
N ALA A 121 11.67 -3.98 -11.08
CA ALA A 121 10.71 -4.52 -10.12
C ALA A 121 9.70 -3.45 -9.70
N PRO A 122 8.86 -2.96 -10.63
CA PRO A 122 8.03 -1.79 -10.40
C PRO A 122 7.09 -2.01 -9.21
N LEU A 123 6.42 -3.16 -9.11
CA LEU A 123 5.41 -3.43 -8.08
C LEU A 123 6.00 -3.74 -6.69
N LYS A 124 7.30 -4.01 -6.60
CA LYS A 124 7.95 -4.48 -5.37
C LYS A 124 7.67 -3.61 -4.14
N PRO A 125 7.77 -2.26 -4.19
CA PRO A 125 7.53 -1.42 -3.02
C PRO A 125 6.09 -1.52 -2.48
N VAL A 126 5.09 -1.55 -3.36
CA VAL A 126 3.68 -1.58 -2.97
C VAL A 126 3.27 -2.95 -2.47
N CYS A 127 3.75 -4.02 -3.12
CA CYS A 127 3.57 -5.38 -2.63
C CYS A 127 4.21 -5.54 -1.24
N PHE A 128 5.44 -5.06 -1.04
CA PHE A 128 6.12 -5.17 0.25
C PHE A 128 5.40 -4.38 1.37
N ALA A 129 4.85 -3.21 1.08
CA ALA A 129 4.06 -2.44 2.05
C ALA A 129 2.82 -3.21 2.53
N VAL A 130 2.12 -3.86 1.60
CA VAL A 130 0.92 -4.66 1.90
C VAL A 130 1.29 -5.97 2.59
N LEU A 131 2.34 -6.68 2.14
CA LEU A 131 2.83 -7.89 2.81
C LEU A 131 3.26 -7.61 4.26
N HIS A 132 3.95 -6.49 4.48
CA HIS A 132 4.29 -6.05 5.82
C HIS A 132 3.03 -5.76 6.65
N ALA A 133 2.00 -5.11 6.08
CA ALA A 133 0.73 -4.89 6.78
C ALA A 133 0.02 -6.22 7.11
N LEU A 134 -0.05 -7.13 6.14
CA LEU A 134 -0.62 -8.48 6.30
C LEU A 134 0.05 -9.26 7.44
N SER A 135 1.36 -9.10 7.62
CA SER A 135 2.09 -9.80 8.69
C SER A 135 1.69 -9.36 10.10
N GLN A 136 1.12 -8.15 10.24
CA GLN A 136 0.76 -7.54 11.53
C GLN A 136 -0.74 -7.60 11.83
N GLU A 137 -1.58 -7.86 10.82
CA GLU A 137 -3.04 -7.90 10.97
C GLU A 137 -3.57 -9.30 11.29
N PRO A 138 -4.82 -9.43 11.78
CA PRO A 138 -5.48 -10.72 11.91
C PRO A 138 -5.69 -11.41 10.55
N PRO A 139 -5.65 -12.76 10.46
CA PRO A 139 -5.84 -13.49 9.21
C PRO A 139 -7.13 -13.14 8.45
N ALA A 140 -8.21 -12.79 9.16
CA ALA A 140 -9.51 -12.43 8.58
C ALA A 140 -9.45 -11.20 7.65
N LYS A 141 -8.43 -10.34 7.75
CA LYS A 141 -8.26 -9.16 6.90
C LYS A 141 -7.48 -9.43 5.61
N SER A 142 -6.98 -10.66 5.41
CA SER A 142 -6.03 -10.97 4.33
C SER A 142 -6.62 -10.74 2.94
N SER A 143 -7.79 -11.31 2.66
CA SER A 143 -8.46 -11.16 1.36
C SER A 143 -8.80 -9.70 1.06
N ARG A 144 -9.22 -8.95 2.10
CA ARG A 144 -9.52 -7.51 1.98
C ARG A 144 -8.28 -6.71 1.59
N LEU A 145 -7.16 -6.92 2.27
CA LEU A 145 -5.90 -6.24 1.97
C LEU A 145 -5.36 -6.57 0.56
N VAL A 146 -5.47 -7.83 0.14
CA VAL A 146 -5.11 -8.24 -1.23
C VAL A 146 -6.03 -7.58 -2.26
N GLY A 147 -7.33 -7.49 -1.98
CA GLY A 147 -8.29 -6.78 -2.82
C GLY A 147 -7.96 -5.29 -2.97
N ILE A 148 -7.64 -4.61 -1.86
CA ILE A 148 -7.20 -3.19 -1.86
C ILE A 148 -5.94 -3.01 -2.72
N LEU A 149 -4.96 -3.91 -2.59
CA LEU A 149 -3.74 -3.88 -3.40
C LEU A 149 -4.04 -4.00 -4.89
N ARG A 150 -4.89 -4.97 -5.29
CA ARG A 150 -5.31 -5.14 -6.69
C ARG A 150 -5.93 -3.88 -7.25
N ARG A 151 -6.93 -3.33 -6.54
CA ARG A 151 -7.63 -2.11 -6.98
C ARG A 151 -6.68 -0.92 -7.14
N ALA A 152 -5.73 -0.74 -6.22
CA ALA A 152 -4.73 0.32 -6.31
C ALA A 152 -3.85 0.13 -7.55
N VAL A 153 -3.34 -1.08 -7.76
CA VAL A 153 -2.39 -1.41 -8.82
C VAL A 153 -3.04 -1.31 -10.21
N ILE A 154 -4.29 -1.76 -10.36
CA ILE A 154 -5.08 -1.59 -11.58
C ILE A 154 -5.32 -0.12 -11.89
N ALA A 155 -5.76 0.67 -10.90
CA ALA A 155 -6.03 2.09 -11.10
C ALA A 155 -4.80 2.87 -11.58
N MET A 156 -3.60 2.47 -11.14
CA MET A 156 -2.34 3.11 -11.54
C MET A 156 -1.85 2.67 -12.92
N ALA A 157 -2.20 1.46 -13.35
CA ALA A 157 -1.82 0.94 -14.66
C ALA A 157 -2.73 1.46 -15.78
N GLY A 158 -3.98 1.82 -15.42
CA GLY A 158 -5.05 2.12 -16.36
C GLY A 158 -5.76 0.85 -16.83
N GLU A 159 -7.04 0.98 -17.20
CA GLU A 159 -7.91 -0.16 -17.52
C GLU A 159 -7.36 -1.04 -18.66
N ALA A 160 -6.75 -0.42 -19.68
CA ALA A 160 -6.18 -1.13 -20.82
C ALA A 160 -5.05 -2.12 -20.45
N ARG A 161 -4.43 -1.96 -19.27
CA ARG A 161 -3.34 -2.81 -18.77
C ARG A 161 -3.72 -3.61 -17.52
N ALA A 162 -4.99 -3.59 -17.12
CA ALA A 162 -5.47 -4.18 -15.87
C ALA A 162 -5.10 -5.67 -15.77
N MET A 163 -5.44 -6.46 -16.81
CA MET A 163 -5.19 -7.91 -16.80
C MET A 163 -3.70 -8.27 -16.72
N ASP A 164 -2.85 -7.57 -17.46
CA ASP A 164 -1.40 -7.83 -17.46
C ASP A 164 -0.79 -7.54 -16.09
N VAL A 165 -1.22 -6.43 -15.50
CA VAL A 165 -0.72 -5.98 -14.20
C VAL A 165 -1.25 -6.84 -13.05
N GLU A 166 -2.49 -7.35 -13.12
CA GLU A 166 -3.00 -8.33 -12.15
C GLU A 166 -2.18 -9.63 -12.16
N ARG A 167 -1.83 -10.14 -13.36
CA ARG A 167 -0.99 -11.34 -13.47
C ARG A 167 0.42 -11.13 -12.89
N GLN A 168 1.00 -9.97 -13.19
CA GLN A 168 2.30 -9.58 -12.62
C GLN A 168 2.23 -9.46 -11.10
N LEU A 169 1.14 -8.90 -10.57
CA LEU A 169 0.95 -8.71 -9.14
C LEU A 169 0.97 -10.02 -8.36
N ALA A 170 0.23 -11.04 -8.80
CA ALA A 170 0.21 -12.34 -8.12
C ALA A 170 1.61 -12.98 -8.09
N THR A 171 2.32 -12.93 -9.21
CA THR A 171 3.70 -13.43 -9.35
C THR A 171 4.68 -12.68 -8.43
N GLU A 172 4.57 -11.35 -8.37
CA GLU A 172 5.42 -10.50 -7.52
C GLU A 172 5.18 -10.78 -6.03
N ILE A 173 3.91 -10.96 -5.62
CA ILE A 173 3.57 -11.33 -4.25
C ILE A 173 4.19 -12.69 -3.87
N GLY A 174 4.12 -13.67 -4.78
CA GLY A 174 4.75 -14.98 -4.59
C GLY A 174 6.27 -14.86 -4.41
N THR A 175 6.91 -14.15 -5.34
CA THR A 175 8.36 -13.87 -5.34
C THR A 175 8.79 -13.22 -4.03
N LEU A 176 8.10 -12.17 -3.59
CA LEU A 176 8.44 -11.46 -2.36
C LEU A 176 8.18 -12.29 -1.10
N THR A 177 7.15 -13.14 -1.11
CA THR A 177 6.88 -14.04 0.01
C THR A 177 8.03 -15.06 0.17
N ALA A 178 8.60 -15.55 -0.93
CA ALA A 178 9.78 -16.40 -0.91
C ALA A 178 11.04 -15.65 -0.44
N GLU A 179 11.26 -14.41 -0.90
CA GLU A 179 12.36 -13.56 -0.42
C GLU A 179 12.26 -13.30 1.10
N ILE A 180 11.06 -13.01 1.60
CA ILE A 180 10.82 -12.89 3.04
C ILE A 180 11.12 -14.21 3.73
N GLY A 181 10.75 -15.35 3.16
CA GLY A 181 10.98 -16.68 3.75
C GLY A 181 12.44 -17.05 3.86
N HIS A 182 13.28 -16.58 2.93
CA HIS A 182 14.72 -16.76 3.00
C HIS A 182 15.36 -16.01 4.18
N HIS A 183 14.82 -14.85 4.56
CA HIS A 183 15.34 -14.05 5.67
C HIS A 183 14.62 -14.31 7.01
N VAL A 184 13.31 -14.58 6.98
CA VAL A 184 12.44 -14.72 8.15
C VAL A 184 11.39 -15.83 7.89
N PRO A 185 11.77 -17.12 8.01
CA PRO A 185 10.93 -18.26 7.63
C PRO A 185 9.55 -18.28 8.31
N ALA A 186 9.49 -17.97 9.61
CA ALA A 186 8.24 -18.00 10.37
C ALA A 186 7.20 -16.98 9.87
N VAL A 187 7.65 -15.78 9.48
CA VAL A 187 6.76 -14.74 8.93
C VAL A 187 6.24 -15.16 7.56
N ALA A 188 7.12 -15.71 6.72
CA ALA A 188 6.72 -16.16 5.39
C ALA A 188 5.76 -17.34 5.41
N ALA A 189 5.91 -18.31 6.30
CA ALA A 189 4.96 -19.43 6.43
C ALA A 189 3.55 -18.93 6.79
N SER A 190 3.47 -17.97 7.72
CA SER A 190 2.20 -17.31 8.09
C SER A 190 1.61 -16.53 6.91
N LEU A 191 2.43 -15.74 6.20
CA LEU A 191 2.00 -15.00 5.01
C LEU A 191 1.53 -15.94 3.90
N PHE A 192 2.27 -17.00 3.62
CA PHE A 192 1.96 -17.98 2.57
C PHE A 192 0.58 -18.62 2.80
N GLY A 193 0.31 -19.10 4.02
CA GLY A 193 -0.99 -19.68 4.36
C GLY A 193 -2.14 -18.68 4.21
N ARG A 194 -1.94 -17.41 4.63
CA ARG A 194 -2.93 -16.33 4.47
C ARG A 194 -3.17 -15.98 3.00
N LEU A 195 -2.11 -15.94 2.20
CA LEU A 195 -2.19 -15.63 0.78
C LEU A 195 -2.83 -16.76 -0.02
N CYS A 196 -2.66 -18.02 0.37
CA CYS A 196 -3.40 -19.14 -0.21
C CYS A 196 -4.91 -19.06 0.07
N ILE A 197 -5.32 -18.46 1.18
CA ILE A 197 -6.74 -18.19 1.46
C ILE A 197 -7.25 -17.03 0.59
N ALA A 198 -6.45 -15.97 0.45
CA ALA A 198 -6.81 -14.79 -0.34
C ALA A 198 -6.76 -15.04 -1.86
N MET A 199 -5.93 -15.97 -2.31
CA MET A 199 -5.71 -16.36 -3.70
C MET A 199 -5.68 -17.90 -3.78
N PRO A 200 -6.87 -18.55 -3.80
CA PRO A 200 -6.96 -20.00 -3.72
C PRO A 200 -6.28 -20.72 -4.89
N GLN A 201 -5.65 -21.86 -4.60
CA GLN A 201 -5.08 -22.75 -5.61
C GLN A 201 -6.15 -23.21 -6.62
N GLY A 202 -5.78 -23.33 -7.90
CA GLY A 202 -6.70 -23.65 -8.98
C GLY A 202 -7.45 -22.43 -9.54
N THR A 203 -7.20 -21.24 -8.98
CA THR A 203 -7.51 -19.96 -9.63
C THR A 203 -6.27 -19.44 -10.33
N VAL A 204 -6.46 -18.64 -11.39
CA VAL A 204 -5.34 -18.03 -12.14
C VAL A 204 -4.38 -17.29 -11.21
N ASP A 205 -4.90 -16.50 -10.26
CA ASP A 205 -4.06 -15.74 -9.33
C ASP A 205 -3.33 -16.64 -8.33
N GLY A 206 -4.00 -17.67 -7.82
CA GLY A 206 -3.39 -18.64 -6.90
C GLY A 206 -2.26 -19.40 -7.58
N ASP A 207 -2.47 -19.84 -8.82
CA ASP A 207 -1.46 -20.59 -9.58
C ASP A 207 -0.25 -19.70 -9.93
N LEU A 208 -0.48 -18.44 -10.31
CA LEU A 208 0.60 -17.46 -10.54
C LEU A 208 1.38 -17.14 -9.27
N PHE A 209 0.68 -16.96 -8.14
CA PHE A 209 1.30 -16.77 -6.83
C PHE A 209 2.20 -17.95 -6.44
N LEU A 210 1.66 -19.18 -6.53
CA LEU A 210 2.39 -20.40 -6.19
C LEU A 210 3.61 -20.60 -7.09
N ASN A 211 3.47 -20.35 -8.39
CA ASN A 211 4.58 -20.42 -9.34
C ASN A 211 5.67 -19.40 -9.01
N GLY A 212 5.31 -18.13 -8.81
CA GLY A 212 6.26 -17.07 -8.43
C GLY A 212 7.01 -17.40 -7.13
N TYR A 213 6.30 -17.92 -6.13
CA TYR A 213 6.90 -18.38 -4.87
C TYR A 213 7.89 -19.53 -5.09
N ALA A 214 7.48 -20.58 -5.81
CA ALA A 214 8.28 -21.78 -6.02
C ALA A 214 9.56 -21.49 -6.83
N VAL A 215 9.45 -20.74 -7.93
CA VAL A 215 10.59 -20.34 -8.77
C VAL A 215 11.59 -19.55 -7.94
N ARG A 216 11.14 -18.55 -7.18
CA ARG A 216 12.03 -17.71 -6.39
C ARG A 216 12.66 -18.47 -5.23
N ALA A 217 11.90 -19.32 -4.54
CA ALA A 217 12.44 -20.17 -3.47
C ALA A 217 13.54 -21.10 -4.00
N GLY A 218 13.35 -21.71 -5.18
CA GLY A 218 14.35 -22.54 -5.83
C GLY A 218 15.63 -21.78 -6.19
N GLN A 219 15.51 -20.56 -6.72
CA GLN A 219 16.65 -19.69 -7.02
C GLN A 219 17.45 -19.30 -5.77
N LEU A 220 16.77 -19.03 -4.66
CA LEU A 220 17.42 -18.65 -3.39
C LEU A 220 18.12 -19.83 -2.73
N GLN A 221 17.71 -21.07 -3.02
CA GLN A 221 18.37 -22.29 -2.57
C GLN A 221 19.55 -22.67 -3.48
N ASN A 222 19.46 -22.40 -4.78
CA ASN A 222 20.48 -22.74 -5.78
C ASN A 222 20.85 -21.51 -6.64
N PRO A 223 21.71 -20.59 -6.15
CA PRO A 223 22.01 -19.33 -6.83
C PRO A 223 22.76 -19.51 -8.17
N GLN A 224 23.30 -20.70 -8.48
CA GLN A 224 24.04 -20.97 -9.71
C GLN A 224 23.18 -21.32 -10.93
N SER A 225 21.86 -21.53 -10.79
CA SER A 225 20.98 -21.85 -11.94
C SER A 225 20.44 -20.64 -12.71
N SER A 226 20.64 -19.42 -12.20
CA SER A 226 20.10 -18.18 -12.79
C SER A 226 20.99 -17.56 -13.90
N ALA A 227 22.19 -18.10 -14.16
CA ALA A 227 23.13 -17.54 -15.13
C ALA A 227 23.11 -18.22 -16.51
N ALA A 228 22.17 -19.16 -16.75
CA ALA A 228 22.02 -19.87 -18.00
C ALA A 228 20.56 -19.79 -18.46
N GLY A 229 20.19 -18.69 -19.13
CA GLY A 229 18.86 -18.48 -19.71
C GLY A 229 18.85 -17.25 -20.60
#